data_AF-A0AA39LDM1-F1
#
_entry.id   AF-A0AA39LDM1-F1
#
_cell.length_a   1.000
_cell.length_b   1.000
_cell.length_c   1.000
_cell.angle_alpha   90.00
_cell.angle_beta   90.00
_cell.angle_gamma   90.00
#
_symmetry.space_group_name_H-M   'P 1'
#
loop_
_entity.id
_entity.type
_entity.pdbx_description
1 polymer ?
#
loop_
_entity_poly.entity_id
_entity_poly.type
_entity_poly.pdbx_seq_one_letter_code
_entity_poly.pdbx_strand_id
1 'polypeptide(L)'
;METDEIPTLRPEDGFLARALQIIIYFGAIVSVLYYLGVIEAVLSRVAWVMQYTVGTTAAESLNAAACIFLGQTEAAILIEPALVTMTDSEIHAVMTAGFACIAGSLFSAYISFGACPQYLLSATVMSAAVSLAVSKIVYPEVQASKQKSMKSFKFNARGHNNVLECISDGAVHSAQFVGAIAANLIVYIALLAFVNSVLSYFGSLVNYPELTFNQILAYIFFPLAYMMGASDAADPAVAMDETMKVAELMGMKTALNEFIAYQKLSEWKADGVLKGARAQTIATMYRIASFLLACFFGFSLANNGIFKCQNTIGSIHSFSVKTLDGRIPSLSAYRGDVVMVVNVASFCTYTAQYLDFSPLLQKFPGLKIVAFPCNQFLLQEPIRDDEILNALRYVRPGHGFNPTVDGLDIYGKIDVNGDEEAPLYTFLKGACPTTNTTFKRREHLFYDPIRANDIQWNFEKFLVDRSGRPRYRFLADNWNNGKAVEGYIRDLIAEQ
;
A
#
# COMPACT_ATOMS: atom_id res chain seq x y z
N MET A 1 51.10 -31.36 8.96
CA MET A 1 50.51 -30.30 9.79
C MET A 1 50.23 -29.14 8.83
N GLU A 2 49.26 -29.35 7.95
CA GLU A 2 48.73 -28.33 7.06
C GLU A 2 47.65 -27.59 7.85
N THR A 3 47.83 -26.29 8.01
CA THR A 3 46.81 -25.41 8.55
C THR A 3 45.77 -25.17 7.46
N ASP A 4 44.57 -25.72 7.64
CA ASP A 4 43.39 -25.42 6.84
C ASP A 4 43.11 -23.91 6.89
N GLU A 5 43.52 -23.20 5.84
CA GLU A 5 42.98 -21.88 5.54
C GLU A 5 41.52 -22.05 5.10
N ILE A 6 40.62 -21.55 5.94
CA ILE A 6 39.21 -21.37 5.60
C ILE A 6 39.15 -20.61 4.26
N PRO A 7 38.42 -21.09 3.24
CA PRO A 7 38.39 -20.42 1.96
C PRO A 7 37.77 -19.04 2.15
N THR A 8 38.57 -18.00 1.93
CA THR A 8 38.11 -16.63 1.84
C THR A 8 37.26 -16.50 0.57
N LEU A 9 35.95 -16.59 0.74
CA LEU A 9 34.97 -16.24 -0.28
C LEU A 9 35.32 -14.86 -0.85
N ARG A 10 35.45 -14.77 -2.18
CA ARG A 10 35.67 -13.50 -2.89
C ARG A 10 34.60 -12.47 -2.47
N PRO A 11 34.93 -11.18 -2.37
CA PRO A 11 33.99 -10.13 -1.96
C PRO A 11 32.78 -9.98 -2.90
N GLU A 12 32.82 -10.57 -4.10
CA GLU A 12 31.80 -10.47 -5.14
C GLU A 12 30.62 -11.45 -4.95
N ASP A 13 30.82 -12.59 -4.29
CA ASP A 13 29.82 -13.68 -4.23
C ASP A 13 28.90 -13.64 -2.99
N GLY A 14 29.12 -12.70 -2.06
CA GLY A 14 28.38 -12.62 -0.78
C GLY A 14 27.75 -11.26 -0.47
N PHE A 15 27.86 -10.29 -1.38
CA PHE A 15 27.50 -8.90 -1.11
C PHE A 15 25.98 -8.68 -0.96
N LEU A 16 25.19 -9.24 -1.89
CA LEU A 16 23.73 -9.20 -1.80
C LEU A 16 23.24 -9.92 -0.54
N ALA A 17 23.85 -11.08 -0.22
CA ALA A 17 23.52 -11.84 0.97
C ALA A 17 23.77 -11.05 2.27
N ARG A 18 24.88 -10.30 2.36
CA ARG A 18 25.18 -9.42 3.50
C ARG A 18 24.17 -8.28 3.63
N ALA A 19 23.86 -7.60 2.53
CA ALA A 19 22.89 -6.50 2.54
C ALA A 19 21.49 -6.98 2.95
N LEU A 20 21.06 -8.14 2.44
CA LEU A 20 19.74 -8.71 2.77
C LEU A 20 19.66 -9.20 4.22
N GLN A 21 20.74 -9.78 4.77
CA GLN A 21 20.81 -10.18 6.20
C GLN A 21 20.67 -8.96 7.13
N ILE A 22 21.32 -7.85 6.78
CA ILE A 22 21.25 -6.59 7.55
C ILE A 22 19.81 -6.07 7.63
N ILE A 23 19.04 -6.19 6.54
CA ILE A 23 17.62 -5.76 6.51
C ILE A 23 16.79 -6.58 7.50
N ILE A 24 16.97 -7.91 7.53
CA ILE A 24 16.26 -8.80 8.47
C ILE A 24 16.61 -8.45 9.92
N TYR A 25 17.90 -8.26 10.21
CA TYR A 25 18.37 -7.89 11.54
C TYR A 25 17.83 -6.53 11.99
N PHE A 26 17.87 -5.53 11.12
CA PHE A 26 17.38 -4.19 11.45
C PHE A 26 15.86 -4.17 11.65
N GLY A 27 15.10 -4.91 10.84
CA GLY A 27 13.66 -5.04 11.03
C GLY A 27 13.27 -5.70 12.35
N ALA A 28 14.04 -6.68 12.82
CA ALA A 28 13.87 -7.25 14.16
C ALA A 28 14.12 -6.21 15.27
N ILE A 29 15.18 -5.39 15.16
CA ILE A 29 15.46 -4.31 16.11
C ILE A 29 14.36 -3.26 16.12
N VAL A 30 13.91 -2.83 14.94
CA VAL A 30 12.85 -1.83 14.81
C VAL A 30 11.58 -2.31 15.51
N SER A 31 11.19 -3.58 15.34
CA SER A 31 10.06 -4.17 16.06
C SER A 31 10.23 -4.14 17.58
N VAL A 32 11.44 -4.38 18.11
CA VAL A 32 11.71 -4.26 19.55
C VAL A 32 11.62 -2.81 20.02
N LEU A 33 12.20 -1.87 19.28
CA LEU A 33 12.16 -0.45 19.64
C LEU A 33 10.74 0.11 19.59
N TYR A 34 9.89 -0.45 18.73
CA TYR A 34 8.45 -0.20 18.72
C TYR A 34 7.76 -0.76 19.96
N TYR A 35 8.02 -2.01 20.32
CA TYR A 35 7.48 -2.64 21.53
C TYR A 35 7.86 -1.88 22.81
N LEU A 36 9.08 -1.33 22.86
CA LEU A 36 9.57 -0.52 23.98
C LEU A 36 9.04 0.94 23.98
N GLY A 37 8.31 1.36 22.95
CA GLY A 37 7.80 2.73 22.82
C GLY A 37 8.86 3.80 22.53
N VAL A 38 10.11 3.40 22.24
CA VAL A 38 11.22 4.33 21.98
C VAL A 38 11.01 5.09 20.67
N ILE A 39 10.59 4.37 19.62
CA ILE A 39 10.30 4.96 18.31
C ILE A 39 9.18 5.99 18.44
N GLU A 40 8.08 5.67 19.12
CA GLU A 40 6.96 6.59 19.31
C GLU A 40 7.37 7.87 20.04
N ALA A 41 8.21 7.75 21.07
CA ALA A 41 8.73 8.90 21.81
C ALA A 41 9.61 9.81 20.91
N VAL A 42 10.51 9.22 20.13
CA VAL A 42 11.39 9.97 19.21
C VAL A 42 10.58 10.61 18.09
N LEU A 43 9.70 9.84 17.43
CA LEU A 43 8.87 10.33 16.33
C LEU A 43 7.95 11.46 16.77
N SER A 44 7.31 11.35 17.93
CA SER A 44 6.45 12.41 18.46
C SER A 44 7.19 13.72 18.68
N ARG A 45 8.46 13.66 19.11
CA ARG A 45 9.30 14.85 19.30
C ARG A 45 9.73 15.46 17.99
N VAL A 46 10.23 14.65 17.05
CA VAL A 46 10.66 15.13 15.73
C VAL A 46 9.48 15.69 14.93
N ALA A 47 8.34 15.00 14.94
CA ALA A 47 7.12 15.43 14.28
C ALA A 47 6.57 16.73 14.88
N TRP A 48 6.66 16.92 16.21
CA TRP A 48 6.28 18.17 16.85
C TRP A 48 7.15 19.34 16.39
N VAL A 49 8.47 19.12 16.28
CA VAL A 49 9.39 20.15 15.74
C VAL A 49 9.02 20.49 14.30
N MET A 50 8.80 19.49 13.44
CA MET A 50 8.40 19.70 12.05
C MET A 50 7.06 20.41 11.90
N GLN A 51 6.07 20.02 12.72
CA GLN A 51 4.76 20.68 12.76
C GLN A 51 4.90 22.15 13.14
N TYR A 52 5.75 22.47 14.11
CA TYR A 52 5.98 23.84 14.53
C TYR A 52 6.73 24.68 13.48
N THR A 53 7.70 24.09 12.79
CA THR A 53 8.52 24.81 11.80
C THR A 53 7.83 24.98 10.45
N VAL A 54 7.12 23.95 9.96
CA VAL A 54 6.48 23.96 8.63
C VAL A 54 5.00 24.37 8.70
N GLY A 55 4.36 24.24 9.87
CA GLY A 55 2.93 24.55 10.05
C GLY A 55 1.98 23.49 9.48
N THR A 56 2.50 22.29 9.20
CA THR A 56 1.79 21.12 8.67
C THR A 56 0.92 20.44 9.73
N THR A 57 0.04 19.55 9.29
CA THR A 57 -0.84 18.81 10.20
C THR A 57 -0.06 17.73 10.96
N ALA A 58 -0.62 17.28 12.09
CA ALA A 58 0.08 16.35 12.95
C ALA A 58 0.37 15.02 12.25
N ALA A 59 -0.56 14.56 11.41
CA ALA A 59 -0.50 13.27 10.76
C ALA A 59 0.54 13.23 9.62
N GLU A 60 0.60 14.28 8.77
CA GLU A 60 1.62 14.36 7.72
C GLU A 60 3.03 14.60 8.29
N SER A 61 3.14 15.41 9.36
CA SER A 61 4.41 15.65 10.06
C SER A 61 4.93 14.39 10.75
N LEU A 62 4.02 13.61 11.34
CA LEU A 62 4.33 12.32 11.95
C LEU A 62 4.80 11.31 10.91
N ASN A 63 4.14 11.25 9.74
CA ASN A 63 4.59 10.39 8.65
C ASN A 63 5.96 10.82 8.11
N ALA A 64 6.19 12.11 7.88
CA ALA A 64 7.49 12.60 7.42
C ALA A 64 8.62 12.29 8.41
N ALA A 65 8.36 12.45 9.72
CA ALA A 65 9.29 12.05 10.76
C ALA A 65 9.50 10.53 10.80
N ALA A 66 8.43 9.75 10.62
CA ALA A 66 8.48 8.28 10.57
C ALA A 66 9.36 7.80 9.41
N CYS A 67 9.23 8.41 8.24
CA CYS A 67 10.03 8.10 7.06
C CYS A 67 11.54 8.32 7.24
N ILE A 68 12.00 9.05 8.26
CA ILE A 68 13.44 9.16 8.57
C ILE A 68 14.02 7.80 9.01
N PHE A 69 13.22 7.02 9.75
CA PHE A 69 13.68 5.78 10.38
C PHE A 69 13.06 4.54 9.74
N LEU A 70 11.87 4.68 9.18
CA LEU A 70 11.00 3.60 8.74
C LEU A 70 10.81 3.67 7.23
N GLY A 71 10.54 2.52 6.62
CA GLY A 71 10.22 2.49 5.19
C GLY A 71 8.90 3.18 4.86
N GLN A 72 8.72 3.51 3.58
CA GLN A 72 7.50 4.13 3.05
C GLN A 72 6.21 3.38 3.46
N THR A 73 6.22 2.04 3.47
CA THR A 73 5.09 1.20 3.87
C THR A 73 4.85 1.23 5.38
N GLU A 74 5.93 1.13 6.16
CA GLU A 74 5.87 1.09 7.63
C GLU A 74 5.43 2.43 8.21
N ALA A 75 5.90 3.54 7.63
CA ALA A 75 5.49 4.89 8.00
C ALA A 75 4.00 5.12 7.72
N ALA A 76 3.48 4.64 6.58
CA ALA A 76 2.06 4.74 6.25
C ALA A 76 1.16 3.92 7.20
N ILE A 77 1.60 2.72 7.63
CA ILE A 77 0.86 1.90 8.61
C ILE A 77 0.75 2.62 9.96
N LEU A 78 1.79 3.37 10.36
CA LEU A 78 1.77 4.13 11.61
C LEU A 78 0.62 5.14 11.68
N ILE A 79 0.26 5.71 10.53
CA ILE A 79 -0.81 6.69 10.38
C ILE A 79 -2.07 6.10 9.74
N GLU A 80 -2.18 4.78 9.63
CA GLU A 80 -3.31 4.09 8.98
C GLU A 80 -4.68 4.59 9.43
N PRO A 81 -4.96 4.79 10.75
CA PRO A 81 -6.27 5.29 11.18
C PRO A 81 -6.58 6.71 10.71
N ALA A 82 -5.55 7.52 10.43
CA ALA A 82 -5.68 8.88 9.94
C ALA A 82 -5.85 8.96 8.43
N LEU A 83 -5.27 8.03 7.66
CA LEU A 83 -5.32 8.03 6.20
C LEU A 83 -6.75 8.15 5.65
N VAL A 84 -7.72 7.53 6.31
CA VAL A 84 -9.14 7.57 5.89
C VAL A 84 -9.75 8.97 6.00
N THR A 85 -9.24 9.79 6.92
CA THR A 85 -9.78 11.13 7.22
C THR A 85 -8.92 12.27 6.69
N MET A 86 -7.80 11.95 6.03
CA MET A 86 -6.87 12.91 5.48
C MET A 86 -7.43 13.61 4.24
N THR A 87 -6.96 14.83 4.00
CA THR A 87 -7.22 15.55 2.76
C THR A 87 -6.32 15.04 1.64
N ASP A 88 -6.66 15.37 0.39
CA ASP A 88 -5.84 14.99 -0.76
C ASP A 88 -4.40 15.56 -0.68
N SER A 89 -4.23 16.73 -0.06
CA SER A 89 -2.91 17.36 0.13
C SER A 89 -2.11 16.68 1.23
N GLU A 90 -2.75 16.23 2.30
CA GLU A 90 -2.10 15.42 3.33
C GLU A 90 -1.66 14.06 2.76
N ILE A 91 -2.49 13.41 1.93
CA ILE A 91 -2.13 12.15 1.25
C ILE A 91 -0.95 12.37 0.30
N HIS A 92 -0.97 13.46 -0.49
CA HIS A 92 0.14 13.82 -1.36
C HIS A 92 1.44 14.02 -0.55
N ALA A 93 1.37 14.68 0.62
CA ALA A 93 2.51 14.86 1.51
C ALA A 93 3.04 13.53 2.06
N VAL A 94 2.15 12.63 2.47
CA VAL A 94 2.50 11.29 2.92
C VAL A 94 3.25 10.50 1.84
N MET A 95 2.74 10.52 0.61
CA MET A 95 3.36 9.85 -0.53
C MET A 95 4.71 10.49 -0.90
N THR A 96 4.79 11.81 -0.94
CA THR A 96 6.02 12.54 -1.28
C THR A 96 7.12 12.26 -0.25
N ALA A 97 6.78 12.26 1.05
CA ALA A 97 7.72 11.92 2.11
C ALA A 97 8.20 10.45 2.01
N GLY A 98 7.31 9.53 1.69
CA GLY A 98 7.65 8.12 1.48
C GLY A 98 8.64 7.91 0.33
N PHE A 99 8.50 8.64 -0.77
CA PHE A 99 9.41 8.56 -1.93
C PHE A 99 10.70 9.38 -1.77
N ALA A 100 10.72 10.39 -0.90
CA ALA A 100 11.90 11.19 -0.65
C ALA A 100 12.87 10.53 0.35
N CYS A 101 12.34 9.76 1.30
CA CYS A 101 13.13 9.18 2.38
C CYS A 101 13.46 7.71 2.16
N ILE A 102 14.41 7.19 2.94
CA ILE A 102 14.87 5.80 2.87
C ILE A 102 14.68 5.15 4.24
N ALA A 103 14.23 3.89 4.24
CA ALA A 103 14.11 3.08 5.45
C ALA A 103 15.45 2.90 6.17
N GLY A 104 15.45 2.88 7.51
CA GLY A 104 16.65 2.60 8.30
C GLY A 104 17.27 1.21 8.02
N SER A 105 16.46 0.24 7.60
CA SER A 105 16.94 -1.08 7.18
C SER A 105 17.78 -1.03 5.90
N LEU A 106 17.36 -0.19 4.95
CA LEU A 106 18.06 0.07 3.69
C LEU A 106 19.28 0.97 3.89
N PHE A 107 19.25 1.88 4.86
CA PHE A 107 20.37 2.74 5.22
C PHE A 107 21.65 1.93 5.49
N SER A 108 21.56 0.86 6.27
CA SER A 108 22.70 0.01 6.59
C SER A 108 23.18 -0.81 5.39
N ALA A 109 22.28 -1.23 4.50
CA ALA A 109 22.64 -1.87 3.24
C ALA A 109 23.43 -0.91 2.32
N TYR A 110 23.09 0.37 2.24
CA TYR A 110 23.87 1.31 1.41
C TYR A 110 25.24 1.64 2.01
N ILE A 111 25.37 1.60 3.33
CA ILE A 111 26.69 1.70 3.98
C ILE A 111 27.56 0.49 3.63
N SER A 112 26.99 -0.72 3.61
CA SER A 112 27.74 -1.90 3.17
C SER A 112 28.12 -1.82 1.69
N PHE A 113 27.36 -1.05 0.89
CA PHE A 113 27.72 -0.68 -0.48
C PHE A 113 28.78 0.42 -0.56
N GLY A 114 29.37 0.89 0.54
CA GLY A 114 30.47 1.85 0.53
C GLY A 114 30.05 3.33 0.42
N ALA A 115 28.74 3.61 0.55
CA ALA A 115 28.24 4.97 0.68
C ALA A 115 28.65 5.57 2.03
N CYS A 116 28.91 6.87 2.07
CA CYS A 116 29.33 7.54 3.30
C CYS A 116 28.15 7.63 4.29
N PRO A 117 28.25 7.07 5.51
CA PRO A 117 27.17 7.11 6.49
C PRO A 117 26.75 8.54 6.87
N GLN A 118 27.71 9.47 6.90
CA GLN A 118 27.49 10.87 7.27
C GLN A 118 26.56 11.54 6.25
N TYR A 119 26.86 11.39 4.95
CA TYR A 119 26.04 11.98 3.88
C TYR A 119 24.67 11.32 3.78
N LEU A 120 24.60 9.99 3.97
CA LEU A 120 23.33 9.27 3.98
C LEU A 120 22.43 9.77 5.12
N LEU A 121 22.98 9.94 6.33
CA LEU A 121 22.21 10.32 7.51
C LEU A 121 21.71 11.75 7.40
N SER A 122 22.59 12.68 7.00
CA SER A 122 22.20 14.07 6.73
C SER A 122 21.11 14.15 5.66
N ALA A 123 21.24 13.41 4.56
CA ALA A 123 20.24 13.40 3.50
C ALA A 123 18.88 12.89 4.00
N THR A 124 18.84 11.84 4.81
CA THR A 124 17.58 11.27 5.33
C THR A 124 16.84 12.26 6.23
N VAL A 125 17.55 12.95 7.13
CA VAL A 125 16.94 13.96 8.02
C VAL A 125 16.43 15.16 7.23
N MET A 126 17.21 15.64 6.25
CA MET A 126 16.81 16.76 5.40
C MET A 126 15.59 16.44 4.52
N SER A 127 15.53 15.21 3.99
CA SER A 127 14.47 14.79 3.06
C SER A 127 13.08 14.85 3.70
N ALA A 128 12.96 14.59 5.01
CA ALA A 128 11.67 14.69 5.70
C ALA A 128 11.10 16.11 5.72
N ALA A 129 11.92 17.13 5.97
CA ALA A 129 11.47 18.52 5.96
C ALA A 129 11.25 19.05 4.53
N VAL A 130 12.16 18.72 3.62
CA VAL A 130 12.09 19.17 2.22
C VAL A 130 10.93 18.53 1.48
N SER A 131 10.61 17.26 1.74
CA SER A 131 9.47 16.58 1.11
C SER A 131 8.13 17.23 1.47
N LEU A 132 7.94 17.66 2.73
CA LEU A 132 6.76 18.42 3.13
C LEU A 132 6.69 19.78 2.42
N ALA A 133 7.81 20.51 2.39
CA ALA A 133 7.86 21.80 1.72
C ALA A 133 7.55 21.70 0.22
N VAL A 134 8.20 20.77 -0.49
CA VAL A 134 7.97 20.53 -1.92
C VAL A 134 6.55 20.05 -2.16
N SER A 135 6.04 19.14 -1.34
CA SER A 135 4.67 18.65 -1.45
C SER A 135 3.65 19.79 -1.35
N LYS A 136 3.79 20.70 -0.39
CA LYS A 136 2.84 21.81 -0.20
C LYS A 136 2.99 22.92 -1.24
N ILE A 137 4.15 23.05 -1.88
CA ILE A 137 4.32 23.93 -3.04
C ILE A 137 3.60 23.35 -4.26
N VAL A 138 3.71 22.03 -4.49
CA VAL A 138 3.11 21.36 -5.65
C VAL A 138 1.61 21.17 -5.49
N TYR A 139 1.17 20.73 -4.31
CA TYR A 139 -0.23 20.44 -4.01
C TYR A 139 -0.63 21.07 -2.65
N PRO A 140 -1.00 22.36 -2.64
CA PRO A 140 -1.29 23.10 -1.42
C PRO A 140 -2.56 22.64 -0.70
N GLU A 141 -2.61 22.88 0.60
CA GLU A 141 -3.76 22.53 1.44
C GLU A 141 -4.94 23.46 1.15
N VAL A 142 -6.03 22.90 0.62
CA VAL A 142 -7.27 23.64 0.32
C VAL A 142 -8.44 23.22 1.22
N GLN A 143 -8.35 22.06 1.87
CA GLN A 143 -9.39 21.50 2.71
C GLN A 143 -9.08 21.75 4.19
N ALA A 144 -10.11 21.88 5.02
CA ALA A 144 -9.92 21.99 6.46
C ALA A 144 -9.59 20.61 7.05
N SER A 145 -8.32 20.40 7.42
CA SER A 145 -7.89 19.15 8.05
C SER A 145 -8.65 18.89 9.35
N LYS A 146 -9.15 17.64 9.48
CA LYS A 146 -9.86 17.14 10.65
C LYS A 146 -8.91 16.80 11.82
N GLN A 147 -7.60 16.77 11.60
CA GLN A 147 -6.60 16.26 12.56
C GLN A 147 -5.45 17.26 12.79
N LYS A 148 -5.71 18.28 13.62
CA LYS A 148 -4.70 19.33 13.92
C LYS A 148 -3.76 19.01 15.08
N SER A 149 -4.16 18.18 16.05
CA SER A 149 -3.40 18.00 17.30
C SER A 149 -2.63 16.67 17.35
N MET A 150 -1.34 16.73 17.68
CA MET A 150 -0.51 15.54 17.89
C MET A 150 -1.00 14.70 19.09
N LYS A 151 -1.64 15.32 20.09
CA LYS A 151 -2.14 14.64 21.30
C LYS A 151 -3.37 13.75 21.04
N SER A 152 -4.05 13.91 19.91
CA SER A 152 -5.19 13.04 19.54
C SER A 152 -4.76 11.76 18.82
N PHE A 153 -3.48 11.62 18.46
CA PHE A 153 -2.98 10.43 17.79
C PHE A 153 -2.68 9.34 18.81
N LYS A 154 -3.48 8.27 18.80
CA LYS A 154 -3.19 7.05 19.54
C LYS A 154 -2.46 6.10 18.61
N PHE A 155 -1.20 5.81 18.93
CA PHE A 155 -0.49 4.74 18.26
C PHE A 155 -1.19 3.41 18.59
N ASN A 156 -1.45 2.60 17.57
CA ASN A 156 -1.93 1.25 17.80
C ASN A 156 -0.76 0.45 18.37
N ALA A 157 -0.81 0.15 19.68
CA ALA A 157 0.15 -0.75 20.29
C ALA A 157 0.09 -2.10 19.55
N ARG A 158 1.22 -2.56 19.01
CA ARG A 158 1.30 -3.93 18.50
C ARG A 158 1.07 -4.85 19.69
N GLY A 159 0.03 -5.68 19.63
CA GLY A 159 -0.42 -6.55 20.70
C GLY A 159 0.48 -7.77 20.93
N HIS A 160 1.79 -7.54 21.05
CA HIS A 160 2.76 -8.59 21.35
C HIS A 160 2.92 -8.75 22.86
N ASN A 161 3.03 -9.99 23.34
CA ASN A 161 3.08 -10.26 24.78
C ASN A 161 4.51 -10.26 25.34
N ASN A 162 5.52 -10.45 24.46
CA ASN A 162 6.92 -10.50 24.88
C ASN A 162 7.89 -9.98 23.79
N VAL A 163 9.10 -9.63 24.21
CA VAL A 163 10.16 -9.09 23.33
C VAL A 163 10.63 -10.12 22.30
N LEU A 164 10.68 -11.41 22.64
CA LEU A 164 11.15 -12.48 21.74
C LEU A 164 10.19 -12.70 20.56
N GLU A 165 8.89 -12.58 20.81
CA GLU A 165 7.81 -12.61 19.83
C GLU A 165 7.94 -11.43 18.88
N CYS A 166 8.23 -10.22 19.41
CA CYS A 166 8.47 -9.03 18.58
C CYS A 166 9.68 -9.19 17.64
N ILE A 167 10.77 -9.79 18.14
CA ILE A 167 11.98 -10.08 17.35
C ILE A 167 11.64 -11.05 16.23
N SER A 168 10.95 -12.14 16.56
CA SER A 168 10.60 -13.21 15.61
C SER A 168 9.65 -12.70 14.53
N ASP A 169 8.61 -11.96 14.92
CA ASP A 169 7.64 -11.37 14.01
C ASP A 169 8.29 -10.31 13.12
N GLY A 170 9.12 -9.43 13.70
CA GLY A 170 9.89 -8.44 12.94
C GLY A 170 10.84 -9.06 11.92
N ALA A 171 11.51 -10.16 12.27
CA ALA A 171 12.39 -10.89 11.36
C ALA A 171 11.61 -11.56 10.22
N VAL A 172 10.51 -12.27 10.52
CA VAL A 172 9.69 -12.95 9.51
C VAL A 172 9.05 -11.94 8.56
N HIS A 173 8.52 -10.84 9.08
CA HIS A 173 7.97 -9.76 8.26
C HIS A 173 9.04 -9.18 7.32
N SER A 174 10.23 -8.88 7.83
CA SER A 174 11.33 -8.32 7.04
C SER A 174 11.87 -9.30 5.99
N ALA A 175 11.83 -10.60 6.26
CA ALA A 175 12.25 -11.63 5.31
C ALA A 175 11.38 -11.65 4.04
N GLN A 176 10.07 -11.35 4.17
CA GLN A 176 9.18 -11.24 3.01
C GLN A 176 9.59 -10.07 2.10
N PHE A 177 9.93 -8.91 2.67
CA PHE A 177 10.43 -7.76 1.91
C PHE A 177 11.77 -8.05 1.25
N VAL A 178 12.67 -8.75 1.94
CA VAL A 178 13.96 -9.19 1.38
C VAL A 178 13.75 -10.08 0.16
N GLY A 179 12.81 -11.03 0.22
CA GLY A 179 12.45 -11.87 -0.93
C GLY A 179 11.95 -11.05 -2.12
N ALA A 180 11.09 -10.05 -1.88
CA ALA A 180 10.60 -9.15 -2.92
C ALA A 180 11.72 -8.28 -3.53
N ILE A 181 12.62 -7.74 -2.71
CA ILE A 181 13.78 -6.96 -3.17
C ILE A 181 14.68 -7.82 -4.04
N ALA A 182 15.04 -9.03 -3.58
CA ALA A 182 15.92 -9.92 -4.31
C ALA A 182 15.33 -10.31 -5.69
N ALA A 183 14.05 -10.69 -5.73
CA ALA A 183 13.37 -11.03 -6.96
C ALA A 183 13.36 -9.86 -7.96
N ASN A 184 13.03 -8.66 -7.49
CA ASN A 184 13.00 -7.46 -8.33
C ASN A 184 14.39 -7.08 -8.85
N LEU A 185 15.45 -7.20 -8.03
CA LEU A 185 16.82 -6.91 -8.47
C LEU A 185 17.28 -7.84 -9.59
N ILE A 186 17.00 -9.15 -9.49
CA ILE A 186 17.34 -10.12 -10.54
C ILE A 186 16.68 -9.73 -11.85
N VAL A 187 15.37 -9.43 -11.82
CA VAL A 187 14.61 -9.06 -13.02
C VAL A 187 15.13 -7.76 -13.63
N TYR A 188 15.39 -6.72 -12.82
CA TYR A 188 15.83 -5.43 -13.34
C TYR A 188 17.25 -5.43 -13.88
N ILE A 189 18.18 -6.15 -13.26
CA ILE A 189 19.55 -6.29 -13.78
C ILE A 189 19.51 -7.03 -15.12
N ALA A 190 18.73 -8.11 -15.22
CA ALA A 190 18.56 -8.85 -16.47
C ALA A 190 17.91 -8.00 -17.56
N LEU A 191 16.85 -7.25 -17.23
CA LEU A 191 16.16 -6.36 -18.16
C LEU A 191 17.08 -5.22 -18.63
N LEU A 192 17.86 -4.61 -17.73
CA LEU A 192 18.82 -3.57 -18.07
C LEU A 192 19.90 -4.11 -19.03
N ALA A 193 20.45 -5.29 -18.75
CA ALA A 193 21.42 -5.94 -19.61
C ALA A 193 20.84 -6.24 -21.00
N PHE A 194 19.59 -6.71 -21.06
CA PHE A 194 18.87 -6.93 -22.30
C PHE A 194 18.68 -5.63 -23.10
N VAL A 195 18.16 -4.57 -22.47
CA VAL A 195 17.94 -3.28 -23.14
C VAL A 195 19.27 -2.68 -23.62
N ASN A 196 20.33 -2.74 -22.81
CA ASN A 196 21.67 -2.29 -23.23
C ASN A 196 22.18 -3.07 -24.44
N SER A 197 21.98 -4.39 -24.49
CA SER A 197 22.40 -5.22 -25.62
C SER A 197 21.62 -4.88 -26.89
N VAL A 198 20.31 -4.67 -26.78
CA VAL A 198 19.45 -4.26 -27.90
C VAL A 198 19.85 -2.87 -28.41
N LEU A 199 20.08 -1.91 -27.51
CA LEU A 199 20.51 -0.56 -27.90
C LEU A 199 21.90 -0.56 -28.53
N SER A 200 22.83 -1.36 -28.02
CA SER A 200 24.17 -1.51 -28.62
C SER A 200 24.08 -2.13 -30.01
N TYR A 201 23.19 -3.11 -30.23
CA TYR A 201 22.92 -3.65 -31.56
C TYR A 201 22.40 -2.57 -32.53
N PHE A 202 21.38 -1.81 -32.14
CA PHE A 202 20.89 -0.70 -32.97
C PHE A 202 21.92 0.41 -33.16
N GLY A 203 22.72 0.70 -32.13
CA GLY A 203 23.81 1.66 -32.18
C GLY A 203 24.89 1.25 -33.18
N SER A 204 25.21 -0.05 -33.26
CA SER A 204 26.14 -0.58 -34.26
C SER A 204 25.69 -0.35 -35.70
N LEU A 205 24.38 -0.31 -35.97
CA LEU A 205 23.83 0.01 -37.29
C LEU A 205 24.07 1.47 -37.69
N VAL A 206 24.29 2.36 -36.73
CA VAL A 206 24.54 3.80 -36.94
C VAL A 206 26.00 4.17 -36.64
N ASN A 207 26.91 3.19 -36.60
CA ASN A 207 28.32 3.35 -36.23
C ASN A 207 28.56 3.93 -34.81
N TYR A 208 27.63 3.72 -33.89
CA TYR A 208 27.76 4.09 -32.47
C TYR A 208 27.49 2.87 -31.55
N PRO A 209 28.41 1.88 -31.50
CA PRO A 209 28.19 0.61 -30.80
C PRO A 209 28.15 0.75 -29.27
N GLU A 210 28.66 1.86 -28.72
CA GLU A 210 28.70 2.14 -27.29
C GLU A 210 27.36 2.61 -26.71
N LEU A 211 26.30 2.70 -27.54
CA LEU A 211 24.98 3.14 -27.09
C LEU A 211 24.44 2.21 -26.00
N THR A 212 24.32 2.75 -24.78
CA THR A 212 23.67 2.05 -23.66
C THR A 212 22.52 2.88 -23.11
N PHE A 213 21.54 2.20 -22.52
CA PHE A 213 20.43 2.84 -21.81
C PHE A 213 20.94 3.78 -20.72
N ASN A 214 22.03 3.40 -20.06
CA ASN A 214 22.69 4.20 -19.05
C ASN A 214 23.18 5.55 -19.59
N GLN A 215 23.81 5.57 -20.76
CA GLN A 215 24.23 6.82 -21.40
C GLN A 215 23.05 7.70 -21.77
N ILE A 216 21.97 7.12 -22.30
CA ILE A 216 20.75 7.87 -22.63
C ILE A 216 20.20 8.55 -21.37
N LEU A 217 20.11 7.81 -20.26
CA LEU A 217 19.72 8.36 -18.97
C LEU A 217 20.68 9.45 -18.49
N ALA A 218 21.99 9.26 -18.65
CA ALA A 218 22.98 10.26 -18.30
C ALA A 218 22.74 11.58 -19.04
N TYR A 219 22.49 11.55 -20.36
CA TYR A 219 22.19 12.75 -21.14
C TYR A 219 20.87 13.43 -20.72
N ILE A 220 19.83 12.66 -20.39
CA ILE A 220 18.54 13.20 -19.93
C ILE A 220 18.71 13.92 -18.58
N PHE A 221 19.46 13.33 -17.65
CA PHE A 221 19.66 13.86 -16.31
C PHE A 221 20.85 14.83 -16.19
N PHE A 222 21.65 14.99 -17.25
CA PHE A 222 22.81 15.89 -17.27
C PHE A 222 22.46 17.33 -16.90
N PRO A 223 21.39 17.97 -17.45
CA PRO A 223 21.05 19.34 -17.09
C PRO A 223 20.74 19.49 -15.60
N LEU A 224 20.09 18.49 -15.00
CA LEU A 224 19.75 18.49 -13.58
C LEU A 224 21.01 18.33 -12.70
N ALA A 225 21.88 17.37 -13.05
CA ALA A 225 23.14 17.16 -12.34
C ALA A 225 24.05 18.40 -12.42
N TYR A 226 24.08 19.05 -13.58
CA TYR A 226 24.84 20.29 -13.78
C TYR A 226 24.28 21.45 -12.93
N MET A 227 22.96 21.64 -12.90
CA MET A 227 22.32 22.67 -12.06
C MET A 227 22.53 22.45 -10.55
N MET A 228 22.64 21.19 -10.11
CA MET A 228 22.96 20.85 -8.72
C MET A 228 24.44 21.09 -8.36
N GLY A 229 25.29 21.39 -9.35
CA GLY A 229 26.73 21.56 -9.16
C GLY A 229 27.42 20.26 -8.80
N ALA A 230 27.19 19.21 -9.62
CA ALA A 230 27.68 17.85 -9.38
C ALA A 230 29.21 17.74 -9.17
N SER A 231 30.02 18.56 -9.85
CA SER A 231 31.48 18.53 -9.73
C SER A 231 32.04 19.91 -9.35
N ASP A 232 33.09 19.90 -8.53
CA ASP A 232 33.90 21.06 -8.15
C ASP A 232 35.29 21.02 -8.85
N ALA A 233 35.48 20.18 -9.88
CA ALA A 233 36.77 20.06 -10.55
C ALA A 233 37.15 21.38 -11.26
N ALA A 234 38.40 21.81 -11.08
CA ALA A 234 38.92 23.04 -11.68
C ALA A 234 39.07 22.94 -13.21
N ASP A 235 39.24 21.72 -13.74
CA ASP A 235 39.26 21.45 -15.17
C ASP A 235 37.83 21.20 -15.69
N PRO A 236 37.32 22.02 -16.64
CA PRO A 236 35.98 21.85 -17.20
C PRO A 236 35.74 20.47 -17.83
N ALA A 237 36.76 19.83 -18.41
CA ALA A 237 36.60 18.53 -19.04
C ALA A 237 36.36 17.42 -18.00
N VAL A 238 37.08 17.47 -16.88
CA VAL A 238 36.90 16.55 -15.76
C VAL A 238 35.56 16.82 -15.06
N ALA A 239 35.20 18.10 -14.92
CA ALA A 239 33.91 18.47 -14.34
C ALA A 239 32.72 17.93 -15.15
N MET A 240 32.81 17.96 -16.48
CA MET A 240 31.79 17.41 -17.38
C MET A 240 31.70 15.89 -17.30
N ASP A 241 32.84 15.18 -17.27
CA ASP A 241 32.87 13.72 -17.14
C ASP A 241 32.29 13.25 -15.78
N GLU A 242 32.69 13.90 -14.68
CA GLU A 242 32.12 13.61 -13.37
C GLU A 242 30.62 13.91 -13.31
N THR A 243 30.17 15.02 -13.90
CA THR A 243 28.75 15.38 -13.97
C THR A 243 27.95 14.37 -14.77
N MET A 244 28.50 13.86 -15.88
CA MET A 244 27.87 12.81 -16.69
C MET A 244 27.70 11.51 -15.90
N LYS A 245 28.72 11.09 -15.16
CA LYS A 245 28.65 9.90 -14.29
C LYS A 245 27.63 10.08 -13.16
N VAL A 246 27.58 11.26 -12.53
CA VAL A 246 26.55 11.55 -11.51
C VAL A 246 25.15 11.51 -12.13
N ALA A 247 24.97 12.10 -13.32
CA ALA A 247 23.70 12.06 -14.06
C ALA A 247 23.28 10.63 -14.41
N GLU A 248 24.24 9.76 -14.78
CA GLU A 248 23.99 8.34 -15.03
C GLU A 248 23.45 7.64 -13.77
N LEU A 249 24.07 7.86 -12.60
CA LEU A 249 23.60 7.29 -11.33
C LEU A 249 22.22 7.82 -10.94
N MET A 250 21.96 9.11 -11.15
CA MET A 250 20.65 9.72 -10.91
C MET A 250 19.57 9.10 -11.79
N GLY A 251 19.87 8.94 -13.09
CA GLY A 251 18.97 8.33 -14.05
C GLY A 251 18.71 6.85 -13.75
N MET A 252 19.75 6.07 -13.42
CA MET A 252 19.58 4.67 -13.00
C MET A 252 18.70 4.55 -11.76
N LYS A 253 18.92 5.44 -10.78
CA LYS A 253 18.12 5.45 -9.56
C LYS A 253 16.64 5.74 -9.86
N THR A 254 16.36 6.72 -10.71
CA THR A 254 14.98 7.12 -11.04
C THR A 254 14.28 6.11 -11.97
N ALA A 255 14.98 5.55 -12.96
CA ALA A 255 14.40 4.65 -13.94
C ALA A 255 14.31 3.19 -13.46
N LEU A 256 15.27 2.74 -12.65
CA LEU A 256 15.39 1.34 -12.22
C LEU A 256 15.14 1.21 -10.73
N ASN A 257 16.20 1.37 -9.93
CA ASN A 257 16.18 1.22 -8.49
C ASN A 257 17.44 1.85 -7.89
N GLU A 258 17.33 2.32 -6.65
CA GLU A 258 18.42 2.89 -5.87
C GLU A 258 19.51 1.86 -5.52
N PHE A 259 19.16 0.59 -5.37
CA PHE A 259 20.13 -0.50 -5.12
C PHE A 259 21.16 -0.65 -6.25
N ILE A 260 20.71 -0.66 -7.51
CA ILE A 260 21.57 -0.80 -8.68
C ILE A 260 22.48 0.43 -8.79
N ALA A 261 21.93 1.63 -8.56
CA ALA A 261 22.70 2.87 -8.57
C ALA A 261 23.79 2.90 -7.48
N TYR A 262 23.47 2.47 -6.24
CA TYR A 262 24.47 2.44 -5.16
C TYR A 262 25.55 1.37 -5.37
N GLN A 263 25.19 0.22 -5.94
CA GLN A 263 26.18 -0.79 -6.31
C GLN A 263 27.18 -0.22 -7.33
N LYS A 264 26.68 0.42 -8.39
CA LYS A 264 27.54 1.02 -9.42
C LYS A 264 28.40 2.18 -8.88
N LEU A 265 27.84 2.99 -7.97
CA LEU A 265 28.60 4.00 -7.24
C LEU A 265 29.75 3.39 -6.42
N SER A 266 29.51 2.22 -5.80
CA SER A 266 30.52 1.47 -5.05
C SER A 266 31.69 1.05 -5.94
N GLU A 267 31.36 0.42 -7.08
CA GLU A 267 32.33 -0.06 -8.08
C GLU A 267 33.18 1.11 -8.58
N TRP A 268 32.56 2.22 -8.98
CA TRP A 268 33.29 3.40 -9.46
C TRP A 268 34.15 4.10 -8.40
N LYS A 269 33.77 3.99 -7.14
CA LYS A 269 34.58 4.49 -6.02
C LYS A 269 35.77 3.56 -5.74
N ALA A 270 35.57 2.25 -5.83
CA ALA A 270 36.63 1.26 -5.68
C ALA A 270 37.66 1.33 -6.82
N ASP A 271 37.18 1.49 -8.06
CA ASP A 271 38.01 1.59 -9.27
C ASP A 271 38.66 2.97 -9.44
N GLY A 272 38.30 3.94 -8.59
CA GLY A 272 38.82 5.31 -8.65
C GLY A 272 38.37 6.09 -9.89
N VAL A 273 37.25 5.70 -10.51
CA VAL A 273 36.64 6.33 -11.69
C VAL A 273 35.95 7.65 -11.33
N LEU A 274 35.43 7.76 -10.10
CA LEU A 274 34.79 8.97 -9.58
C LEU A 274 35.59 9.50 -8.38
N LYS A 275 36.49 10.46 -8.61
CA LYS A 275 37.44 10.96 -7.60
C LYS A 275 36.94 12.17 -6.83
N GLY A 276 36.10 13.01 -7.44
CA GLY A 276 35.55 14.21 -6.82
C GLY A 276 34.73 13.90 -5.57
N ALA A 277 35.17 14.38 -4.41
CA ALA A 277 34.44 14.23 -3.14
C ALA A 277 33.02 14.81 -3.23
N ARG A 278 32.85 15.91 -3.96
CA ARG A 278 31.53 16.50 -4.20
C ARG A 278 30.64 15.65 -5.11
N ALA A 279 31.18 15.10 -6.19
CA ALA A 279 30.45 14.21 -7.07
C ALA A 279 29.95 12.98 -6.31
N GLN A 280 30.81 12.38 -5.47
CA GLN A 280 30.40 11.28 -4.57
C GLN A 280 29.32 11.73 -3.58
N THR A 281 29.44 12.93 -3.02
CA THR A 281 28.48 13.48 -2.06
C THR A 281 27.11 13.68 -2.71
N ILE A 282 27.06 14.34 -3.87
CA ILE A 282 25.81 14.63 -4.59
C ILE A 282 25.17 13.34 -5.09
N ALA A 283 25.95 12.40 -5.63
CA ALA A 283 25.44 11.09 -6.01
C ALA A 283 24.87 10.32 -4.81
N THR A 284 25.50 10.43 -3.64
CA THR A 284 25.02 9.79 -2.40
C THR A 284 23.76 10.47 -1.84
N MET A 285 23.70 11.81 -1.92
CA MET A 285 22.63 12.63 -1.35
C MET A 285 21.41 12.78 -2.28
N TYR A 286 21.53 12.47 -3.57
CA TYR A 286 20.39 12.52 -4.47
C TYR A 286 19.32 11.50 -4.05
N ARG A 287 18.14 12.01 -3.63
CA ARG A 287 17.02 11.23 -3.14
C ARG A 287 15.76 11.47 -3.98
N ILE A 288 15.63 10.72 -5.06
CA ILE A 288 14.38 10.54 -5.79
C ILE A 288 14.12 9.04 -5.86
N ALA A 289 12.95 8.58 -5.37
CA ALA A 289 12.55 7.19 -5.51
C ALA A 289 12.35 6.82 -6.99
N SER A 290 12.61 5.56 -7.32
CA SER A 290 12.38 5.02 -8.65
C SER A 290 10.91 5.20 -9.06
N PHE A 291 10.68 5.61 -10.31
CA PHE A 291 9.35 5.65 -10.93
C PHE A 291 8.68 4.28 -10.91
N LEU A 292 9.47 3.20 -11.05
CA LEU A 292 8.96 1.84 -10.95
C LEU A 292 8.48 1.53 -9.54
N LEU A 293 9.21 1.96 -8.51
CA LEU A 293 8.79 1.79 -7.11
C LEU A 293 7.48 2.55 -6.81
N ALA A 294 7.32 3.73 -7.40
CA ALA A 294 6.07 4.49 -7.32
C ALA A 294 4.88 3.80 -7.99
N CYS A 295 5.08 3.13 -9.14
CA CYS A 295 4.04 2.31 -9.77
C CYS A 295 3.66 1.09 -8.94
N PHE A 296 4.62 0.40 -8.32
CA PHE A 296 4.34 -0.72 -7.42
C PHE A 296 3.51 -0.28 -6.20
N PHE A 297 3.83 0.88 -5.63
CA PHE A 297 3.09 1.42 -4.48
C PHE A 297 1.70 1.93 -4.86
N GLY A 298 1.57 2.60 -6.02
CA GLY A 298 0.28 2.99 -6.57
C GLY A 298 -0.65 1.80 -6.79
N PHE A 299 -0.11 0.67 -7.25
CA PHE A 299 -0.87 -0.58 -7.36
C PHE A 299 -1.24 -1.17 -6.00
N SER A 300 -0.34 -1.16 -5.01
CA SER A 300 -0.61 -1.69 -3.67
C SER A 300 -1.65 -0.86 -2.91
N LEU A 301 -1.63 0.47 -3.02
CA LEU A 301 -2.65 1.35 -2.44
C LEU A 301 -3.99 1.25 -3.18
N ALA A 302 -3.98 1.12 -4.51
CA ALA A 302 -5.19 0.90 -5.30
C ALA A 302 -5.85 -0.46 -4.98
N ASN A 303 -5.09 -1.42 -4.47
CA ASN A 303 -5.57 -2.76 -4.14
C ASN A 303 -6.03 -2.92 -2.68
N ASN A 304 -6.35 -1.82 -1.99
CA ASN A 304 -6.97 -1.87 -0.66
C ASN A 304 -8.39 -2.47 -0.68
N GLY A 305 -8.92 -2.88 -1.83
CA GLY A 305 -10.21 -3.56 -1.93
C GLY A 305 -11.41 -2.68 -1.57
N ILE A 306 -11.27 -1.35 -1.67
CA ILE A 306 -12.32 -0.36 -1.46
C ILE A 306 -12.45 0.47 -2.73
N PHE A 307 -13.67 0.54 -3.26
CA PHE A 307 -13.95 1.17 -4.54
C PHE A 307 -15.07 2.21 -4.38
N LYS A 308 -14.81 3.45 -4.78
CA LYS A 308 -15.82 4.52 -4.76
C LYS A 308 -16.74 4.40 -5.97
N CYS A 309 -18.05 4.45 -5.74
CA CYS A 309 -19.07 4.33 -6.77
C CYS A 309 -19.37 5.68 -7.43
N GLN A 310 -19.87 5.64 -8.66
CA GLN A 310 -20.32 6.80 -9.42
C GLN A 310 -21.72 7.24 -8.97
N ASN A 311 -22.03 8.52 -9.14
CA ASN A 311 -23.30 9.08 -8.71
C ASN A 311 -24.41 8.69 -9.69
N THR A 312 -25.32 7.81 -9.25
CA THR A 312 -26.41 7.29 -10.10
C THR A 312 -27.72 8.04 -9.91
N ILE A 313 -28.53 8.10 -10.98
CA ILE A 313 -29.87 8.72 -10.98
C ILE A 313 -30.94 7.81 -10.34
N GLY A 314 -30.62 6.54 -10.05
CA GLY A 314 -31.50 5.56 -9.40
C GLY A 314 -31.30 5.43 -7.89
N SER A 315 -32.23 4.71 -7.23
CA SER A 315 -32.19 4.42 -5.80
C SER A 315 -32.60 2.97 -5.52
N ILE A 316 -31.95 2.34 -4.53
CA ILE A 316 -32.26 0.96 -4.12
C ILE A 316 -33.71 0.79 -3.64
N HIS A 317 -34.36 1.87 -3.19
CA HIS A 317 -35.73 1.84 -2.66
C HIS A 317 -36.80 1.45 -3.69
N SER A 318 -36.46 1.48 -4.98
CA SER A 318 -37.37 1.10 -6.06
C SER A 318 -37.46 -0.41 -6.29
N PHE A 319 -36.54 -1.19 -5.71
CA PHE A 319 -36.51 -2.64 -5.88
C PHE A 319 -37.30 -3.36 -4.80
N SER A 320 -37.79 -4.54 -5.15
CA SER A 320 -38.47 -5.45 -4.24
C SER A 320 -37.74 -6.79 -4.25
N VAL A 321 -37.53 -7.37 -3.07
CA VAL A 321 -36.73 -8.59 -2.92
C VAL A 321 -37.44 -9.61 -2.04
N LYS A 322 -37.28 -10.89 -2.37
CA LYS A 322 -37.90 -12.00 -1.65
C LYS A 322 -37.26 -12.19 -0.28
N THR A 323 -38.06 -12.28 0.79
CA THR A 323 -37.62 -12.65 2.14
C THR A 323 -37.59 -14.16 2.33
N LEU A 324 -37.02 -14.64 3.43
CA LEU A 324 -36.98 -16.06 3.79
C LEU A 324 -38.39 -16.69 3.85
N ASP A 325 -39.38 -15.94 4.33
CA ASP A 325 -40.80 -16.36 4.39
C ASP A 325 -41.53 -16.32 3.03
N GLY A 326 -40.84 -15.95 1.94
CA GLY A 326 -41.42 -15.86 0.60
C GLY A 326 -42.22 -14.58 0.32
N ARG A 327 -42.22 -13.60 1.22
CA ARG A 327 -42.82 -12.27 0.95
C ARG A 327 -41.88 -11.45 0.08
N ILE A 328 -42.40 -10.51 -0.70
CA ILE A 328 -41.59 -9.66 -1.60
C ILE A 328 -41.79 -8.17 -1.23
N PRO A 329 -41.32 -7.72 -0.05
CA PRO A 329 -41.39 -6.31 0.33
C PRO A 329 -40.49 -5.44 -0.55
N SER A 330 -40.86 -4.17 -0.65
CA SER A 330 -40.02 -3.15 -1.28
C SER A 330 -38.94 -2.65 -0.30
N LEU A 331 -37.75 -2.38 -0.82
CA LEU A 331 -36.63 -1.81 -0.06
C LEU A 331 -36.85 -0.32 0.29
N SER A 332 -38.03 0.24 0.00
CA SER A 332 -38.42 1.58 0.46
C SER A 332 -38.46 1.72 1.98
N ALA A 333 -38.57 0.60 2.71
CA ALA A 333 -38.56 0.56 4.18
C ALA A 333 -37.26 1.13 4.78
N TYR A 334 -36.15 1.08 4.05
CA TYR A 334 -34.84 1.56 4.51
C TYR A 334 -34.57 3.04 4.18
N ARG A 335 -35.59 3.79 3.75
CA ARG A 335 -35.41 5.20 3.41
C ARG A 335 -35.05 6.00 4.66
N GLY A 336 -33.94 6.73 4.60
CA GLY A 336 -33.42 7.51 5.73
C GLY A 336 -32.34 6.80 6.54
N ASP A 337 -32.11 5.51 6.32
CA ASP A 337 -31.04 4.73 6.93
C ASP A 337 -29.88 4.54 5.95
N VAL A 338 -28.66 4.41 6.48
CA VAL A 338 -27.51 3.96 5.69
C VAL A 338 -27.60 2.44 5.58
N VAL A 339 -27.54 1.90 4.37
CA VAL A 339 -27.73 0.47 4.12
C VAL A 339 -26.45 -0.17 3.63
N MET A 340 -26.01 -1.23 4.29
CA MET A 340 -24.93 -2.09 3.80
C MET A 340 -25.54 -3.35 3.21
N VAL A 341 -25.45 -3.48 1.89
CA VAL A 341 -25.90 -4.66 1.13
C VAL A 341 -24.75 -5.65 1.02
N VAL A 342 -24.97 -6.91 1.42
CA VAL A 342 -23.93 -7.95 1.45
C VAL A 342 -24.45 -9.24 0.84
N ASN A 343 -23.70 -9.85 -0.08
CA ASN A 343 -23.96 -11.24 -0.48
C ASN A 343 -23.31 -12.19 0.53
N VAL A 344 -24.05 -13.18 1.03
CA VAL A 344 -23.61 -14.03 2.14
C VAL A 344 -23.71 -15.49 1.79
N ALA A 345 -22.96 -16.32 2.50
CA ALA A 345 -23.08 -17.77 2.43
C ALA A 345 -22.70 -18.41 3.77
N SER A 346 -23.44 -19.44 4.15
CA SER A 346 -23.35 -20.12 5.45
C SER A 346 -22.13 -21.05 5.53
N PHE A 347 -21.75 -21.73 4.45
CA PHE A 347 -20.56 -22.60 4.40
C PHE A 347 -19.31 -21.93 3.80
N CYS A 348 -19.24 -20.61 3.86
CA CYS A 348 -18.06 -19.87 3.44
C CYS A 348 -17.00 -19.80 4.55
N THR A 349 -15.72 -19.61 4.19
CA THR A 349 -14.68 -19.25 5.17
C THR A 349 -14.99 -17.93 5.86
N TYR A 350 -15.59 -16.98 5.14
CA TYR A 350 -15.97 -15.65 5.65
C TYR A 350 -17.25 -15.63 6.51
N THR A 351 -17.90 -16.77 6.77
CA THR A 351 -19.08 -16.82 7.66
C THR A 351 -18.79 -16.27 9.07
N ALA A 352 -17.53 -16.25 9.51
CA ALA A 352 -17.14 -15.61 10.77
C ALA A 352 -17.51 -14.11 10.82
N GLN A 353 -17.62 -13.42 9.68
CA GLN A 353 -17.98 -11.99 9.61
C GLN A 353 -19.38 -11.68 10.15
N TYR A 354 -20.28 -12.67 10.21
CA TYR A 354 -21.59 -12.51 10.86
C TYR A 354 -21.47 -12.10 12.33
N LEU A 355 -20.43 -12.56 13.03
CA LEU A 355 -20.19 -12.21 14.43
C LEU A 355 -19.84 -10.73 14.61
N ASP A 356 -19.29 -10.10 13.56
CA ASP A 356 -18.88 -8.70 13.58
C ASP A 356 -20.03 -7.74 13.21
N PHE A 357 -21.09 -8.23 12.56
CA PHE A 357 -22.24 -7.42 12.18
C PHE A 357 -23.01 -6.89 13.40
N SER A 358 -23.21 -7.71 14.43
CA SER A 358 -23.96 -7.29 15.63
C SER A 358 -23.24 -6.17 16.40
N PRO A 359 -21.93 -6.26 16.71
CA PRO A 359 -21.17 -5.13 17.26
C PRO A 359 -21.20 -3.88 16.38
N LEU A 360 -21.15 -4.04 15.05
CA LEU A 360 -21.18 -2.92 14.12
C LEU A 360 -22.53 -2.17 14.15
N LEU A 361 -23.65 -2.90 14.15
CA LEU A 361 -24.99 -2.35 14.24
C LEU A 361 -25.24 -1.64 15.58
N GLN A 362 -24.75 -2.22 16.69
CA GLN A 362 -24.82 -1.58 18.02
C GLN A 362 -24.05 -0.25 18.06
N LYS A 363 -22.93 -0.17 17.34
CA LYS A 363 -22.09 1.02 17.27
C LYS A 363 -22.69 2.14 16.41
N PHE A 364 -23.49 1.78 15.40
CA PHE A 364 -24.05 2.72 14.43
C PHE A 364 -25.58 2.54 14.31
N PRO A 365 -26.39 3.22 15.14
CA PRO A 365 -27.84 3.03 15.16
C PRO A 365 -28.57 3.47 13.88
N GLY A 366 -27.93 4.27 13.01
CA GLY A 366 -28.44 4.66 11.69
C GLY A 366 -28.00 3.73 10.53
N LEU A 367 -27.38 2.60 10.85
CA LEU A 367 -26.96 1.58 9.89
C LEU A 367 -27.94 0.40 9.89
N LYS A 368 -28.26 -0.09 8.69
CA LYS A 368 -28.96 -1.35 8.47
C LYS A 368 -28.12 -2.25 7.57
N ILE A 369 -28.05 -3.53 7.88
CA ILE A 369 -27.36 -4.53 7.09
C ILE A 369 -28.40 -5.41 6.43
N VAL A 370 -28.34 -5.48 5.10
CA VAL A 370 -29.22 -6.31 4.28
C VAL A 370 -28.38 -7.42 3.66
N ALA A 371 -28.59 -8.64 4.13
CA ALA A 371 -27.81 -9.80 3.76
C ALA A 371 -28.60 -10.70 2.79
N PHE A 372 -27.96 -11.05 1.67
CA PHE A 372 -28.54 -11.84 0.59
C PHE A 372 -27.78 -13.15 0.40
N PRO A 373 -28.33 -14.30 0.84
CA PRO A 373 -27.72 -15.60 0.63
C PRO A 373 -27.52 -15.90 -0.86
N CYS A 374 -26.33 -16.39 -1.23
CA CYS A 374 -25.99 -16.67 -2.63
C CYS A 374 -25.24 -18.00 -2.76
N ASN A 375 -25.66 -18.84 -3.70
CA ASN A 375 -25.08 -20.17 -3.93
C ASN A 375 -24.16 -20.25 -5.16
N GLN A 376 -23.89 -19.13 -5.84
CA GLN A 376 -23.16 -19.11 -7.11
C GLN A 376 -21.65 -19.36 -6.97
N PHE A 377 -21.11 -19.30 -5.75
CA PHE A 377 -19.68 -19.45 -5.46
C PHE A 377 -19.43 -20.74 -4.67
N LEU A 378 -18.77 -21.73 -5.30
CA LEU A 378 -18.44 -23.04 -4.71
C LEU A 378 -19.65 -23.81 -4.12
N LEU A 379 -20.88 -23.45 -4.50
CA LEU A 379 -22.13 -23.99 -3.92
C LEU A 379 -22.15 -23.92 -2.38
N GLN A 380 -21.63 -22.82 -1.81
CA GLN A 380 -21.45 -22.63 -0.37
C GLN A 380 -22.74 -22.25 0.39
N GLU A 381 -23.87 -22.13 -0.29
CA GLU A 381 -25.19 -21.94 0.30
C GLU A 381 -26.18 -22.98 -0.27
N PRO A 382 -25.95 -24.28 -0.02
CA PRO A 382 -26.79 -25.36 -0.57
C PRO A 382 -28.16 -25.44 0.13
N ILE A 383 -28.31 -24.77 1.27
CA ILE A 383 -29.47 -24.85 2.18
C ILE A 383 -30.67 -24.11 1.58
N ARG A 384 -31.89 -24.55 1.91
CA ARG A 384 -33.14 -23.89 1.50
C ARG A 384 -33.43 -22.66 2.37
N ASP A 385 -34.19 -21.69 1.85
CA ASP A 385 -34.53 -20.43 2.53
C ASP A 385 -35.04 -20.66 3.98
N ASP A 386 -35.82 -21.71 4.22
CA ASP A 386 -36.40 -22.06 5.52
C ASP A 386 -35.39 -22.59 6.56
N GLU A 387 -34.22 -23.06 6.11
CA GLU A 387 -33.21 -23.69 6.96
C GLU A 387 -31.99 -22.80 7.22
N ILE A 388 -31.82 -21.68 6.50
CA ILE A 388 -30.65 -20.79 6.60
C ILE A 388 -30.49 -20.25 8.04
N LEU A 389 -31.57 -19.84 8.69
CA LEU A 389 -31.51 -19.33 10.07
C LEU A 389 -31.06 -20.41 11.06
N ASN A 390 -31.47 -21.66 10.84
CA ASN A 390 -31.03 -22.79 11.67
C ASN A 390 -29.55 -23.10 11.44
N ALA A 391 -29.08 -23.03 10.20
CA ALA A 391 -27.66 -23.23 9.88
C ALA A 391 -26.77 -22.17 10.55
N LEU A 392 -27.17 -20.90 10.51
CA LEU A 392 -26.43 -19.83 11.19
C LEU A 392 -26.41 -20.02 12.70
N ARG A 393 -27.53 -20.44 13.29
CA ARG A 393 -27.68 -20.62 14.74
C ARG A 393 -26.92 -21.83 15.29
N TYR A 394 -26.93 -22.95 14.57
CA TYR A 394 -26.45 -24.23 15.11
C TYR A 394 -25.18 -24.76 14.43
N VAL A 395 -24.93 -24.41 13.16
CA VAL A 395 -23.84 -25.01 12.37
C VAL A 395 -22.66 -24.04 12.24
N ARG A 396 -22.86 -22.89 11.59
CA ARG A 396 -21.81 -21.89 11.36
C ARG A 396 -22.43 -20.51 11.14
N PRO A 397 -22.11 -19.49 11.96
CA PRO A 397 -21.08 -19.49 13.01
C PRO A 397 -21.40 -20.39 14.22
N GLY A 398 -22.67 -20.79 14.41
CA GLY A 398 -23.05 -21.74 15.45
C GLY A 398 -23.13 -21.11 16.84
N HIS A 399 -23.00 -21.94 17.88
CA HIS A 399 -23.00 -21.51 19.29
C HIS A 399 -24.24 -20.73 19.75
N GLY A 400 -25.39 -20.95 19.11
CA GLY A 400 -26.62 -20.26 19.45
C GLY A 400 -26.66 -18.81 18.96
N PHE A 401 -25.84 -18.47 17.95
CA PHE A 401 -25.88 -17.17 17.28
C PHE A 401 -27.32 -16.81 16.90
N ASN A 402 -27.75 -15.60 17.28
CA ASN A 402 -29.08 -15.11 16.96
C ASN A 402 -28.99 -14.23 15.70
N PRO A 403 -29.41 -14.71 14.53
CA PRO A 403 -29.31 -13.96 13.28
C PRO A 403 -30.31 -12.78 13.22
N THR A 404 -31.34 -12.77 14.07
CA THR A 404 -32.28 -11.66 14.19
C THR A 404 -31.79 -10.68 15.24
N VAL A 405 -30.87 -9.81 14.84
CA VAL A 405 -30.46 -8.63 15.61
C VAL A 405 -31.13 -7.42 14.99
N ASP A 406 -31.56 -6.46 15.80
CA ASP A 406 -32.17 -5.22 15.30
C ASP A 406 -31.24 -4.53 14.30
N GLY A 407 -31.65 -4.53 13.03
CA GLY A 407 -30.89 -3.95 11.92
C GLY A 407 -30.09 -4.92 11.05
N LEU A 408 -30.10 -6.23 11.32
CA LEU A 408 -29.60 -7.26 10.40
C LEU A 408 -30.78 -8.01 9.78
N ASP A 409 -31.06 -7.73 8.51
CA ASP A 409 -32.14 -8.37 7.76
C ASP A 409 -31.56 -9.38 6.75
N ILE A 410 -31.85 -10.66 6.97
CA ILE A 410 -31.46 -11.74 6.06
C ILE A 410 -32.64 -12.05 5.12
N TYR A 411 -32.41 -11.87 3.83
CA TYR A 411 -33.40 -12.11 2.78
C TYR A 411 -33.30 -13.55 2.23
N GLY A 412 -34.21 -13.90 1.34
CA GLY A 412 -34.16 -15.17 0.61
C GLY A 412 -32.98 -15.24 -0.34
N LYS A 413 -32.63 -16.46 -0.75
CA LYS A 413 -31.53 -16.69 -1.69
C LYS A 413 -31.75 -15.95 -3.01
N ILE A 414 -30.68 -15.38 -3.55
CA ILE A 414 -30.71 -14.59 -4.77
C ILE A 414 -29.46 -14.80 -5.60
N ASP A 415 -29.62 -14.72 -6.92
CA ASP A 415 -28.51 -14.70 -7.85
C ASP A 415 -27.98 -13.28 -8.03
N VAL A 416 -26.66 -13.16 -7.90
CA VAL A 416 -25.96 -11.87 -7.90
C VAL A 416 -25.24 -11.61 -9.22
N ASN A 417 -25.02 -12.66 -10.02
CA ASN A 417 -24.38 -12.64 -11.33
C ASN A 417 -25.10 -13.53 -12.35
N GLY A 418 -24.71 -13.41 -13.62
CA GLY A 418 -25.28 -14.18 -14.73
C GLY A 418 -26.54 -13.56 -15.34
N ASP A 419 -27.22 -14.30 -16.20
CA ASP A 419 -28.44 -13.81 -16.86
C ASP A 419 -29.67 -13.80 -15.93
N GLU A 420 -29.66 -14.61 -14.87
CA GLU A 420 -30.71 -14.65 -13.83
C GLU A 420 -30.41 -13.70 -12.66
N GLU A 421 -29.43 -12.79 -12.81
CA GLU A 421 -29.08 -11.84 -11.76
C GLU A 421 -30.25 -10.94 -11.35
N ALA A 422 -30.35 -10.66 -10.06
CA ALA A 422 -31.40 -9.78 -9.57
C ALA A 422 -31.19 -8.32 -10.00
N PRO A 423 -32.27 -7.58 -10.35
CA PRO A 423 -32.18 -6.17 -10.77
C PRO A 423 -31.46 -5.26 -9.77
N LEU A 424 -31.55 -5.57 -8.48
CA LEU A 424 -30.81 -4.88 -7.42
C LEU A 424 -29.30 -4.97 -7.63
N TYR A 425 -28.77 -6.16 -7.92
CA TYR A 425 -27.34 -6.38 -8.12
C TYR A 425 -26.86 -5.82 -9.46
N THR A 426 -27.68 -5.87 -10.52
CA THR A 426 -27.40 -5.15 -11.77
C THR A 426 -27.21 -3.64 -11.52
N PHE A 427 -28.09 -3.04 -10.71
CA PHE A 427 -27.99 -1.62 -10.35
C PHE A 427 -26.75 -1.31 -9.50
N LEU A 428 -26.47 -2.11 -8.45
CA LEU A 428 -25.32 -1.92 -7.58
C LEU A 428 -23.99 -2.09 -8.33
N LYS A 429 -23.88 -3.13 -9.16
CA LYS A 429 -22.69 -3.36 -10.01
C LYS A 429 -22.55 -2.24 -11.04
N GLY A 430 -23.64 -1.81 -11.69
CA GLY A 430 -23.58 -0.72 -12.67
C GLY A 430 -23.10 0.62 -12.10
N ALA A 431 -23.34 0.87 -10.81
CA ALA A 431 -22.93 2.10 -10.14
C ALA A 431 -21.46 2.10 -9.69
N CYS A 432 -20.87 0.94 -9.44
CA CYS A 432 -19.56 0.80 -8.83
C CYS A 432 -18.56 0.17 -9.81
N PRO A 433 -17.28 0.57 -9.82
CA PRO A 433 -16.28 -0.10 -10.63
C PRO A 433 -16.03 -1.53 -10.14
N THR A 434 -15.39 -2.33 -10.98
CA THR A 434 -15.07 -3.73 -10.68
C THR A 434 -14.05 -3.80 -9.53
N THR A 435 -14.20 -4.79 -8.66
CA THR A 435 -13.31 -4.97 -7.50
C THR A 435 -11.99 -5.63 -7.84
N ASN A 436 -11.94 -6.40 -8.93
CA ASN A 436 -10.74 -7.03 -9.45
C ASN A 436 -10.93 -7.27 -10.96
N THR A 437 -9.83 -7.27 -11.72
CA THR A 437 -9.82 -7.61 -13.15
C THR A 437 -9.64 -9.12 -13.39
N THR A 438 -9.35 -9.89 -12.34
CA THR A 438 -9.00 -11.31 -12.40
C THR A 438 -10.05 -12.15 -11.67
N PHE A 439 -10.70 -13.06 -12.38
CA PHE A 439 -11.66 -14.00 -11.79
C PHE A 439 -10.95 -15.13 -11.04
N LYS A 440 -11.60 -15.63 -9.97
CA LYS A 440 -11.25 -16.94 -9.41
C LYS A 440 -11.46 -18.03 -10.48
N ARG A 441 -10.83 -19.20 -10.30
CA ARG A 441 -10.90 -20.31 -11.28
C ARG A 441 -12.36 -20.57 -11.66
N ARG A 442 -12.62 -20.66 -12.97
CA ARG A 442 -13.97 -20.84 -13.53
C ARG A 442 -14.69 -22.07 -12.95
N GLU A 443 -13.93 -23.10 -12.57
CA GLU A 443 -14.42 -24.31 -11.89
C GLU A 443 -15.16 -24.05 -10.56
N HIS A 444 -14.97 -22.89 -9.94
CA HIS A 444 -15.58 -22.52 -8.67
C HIS A 444 -16.79 -21.59 -8.81
N LEU A 445 -17.12 -21.16 -10.04
CA LEU A 445 -18.17 -20.20 -10.35
C LEU A 445 -19.31 -20.90 -11.08
N PHE A 446 -20.51 -20.87 -10.50
CA PHE A 446 -21.69 -21.58 -10.99
C PHE A 446 -22.73 -20.59 -11.53
N TYR A 447 -22.36 -19.81 -12.53
CA TYR A 447 -23.24 -18.89 -13.26
C TYR A 447 -22.68 -18.62 -14.67
N ASP A 448 -23.56 -18.22 -15.60
CA ASP A 448 -23.21 -17.82 -16.97
C ASP A 448 -24.15 -16.67 -17.42
N PRO A 449 -23.67 -15.71 -18.24
CA PRO A 449 -22.29 -15.47 -18.65
C PRO A 449 -21.47 -14.76 -17.57
N ILE A 450 -20.15 -14.98 -17.57
CA ILE A 450 -19.21 -14.29 -16.68
C ILE A 450 -18.81 -12.95 -17.30
N ARG A 451 -19.08 -11.84 -16.60
CA ARG A 451 -18.83 -10.46 -17.04
C ARG A 451 -17.80 -9.79 -16.15
N ALA A 452 -16.97 -8.91 -16.73
CA ALA A 452 -15.87 -8.20 -16.04
C ALA A 452 -16.27 -7.50 -14.71
N ASN A 453 -17.52 -7.05 -14.60
CA ASN A 453 -18.01 -6.30 -13.43
C ASN A 453 -18.72 -7.17 -12.37
N ASP A 454 -18.70 -8.49 -12.53
CA ASP A 454 -19.40 -9.40 -11.62
C ASP A 454 -18.81 -9.40 -10.21
N ILE A 455 -19.65 -9.83 -9.27
CA ILE A 455 -19.23 -10.10 -7.89
C ILE A 455 -18.29 -11.30 -7.92
N GLN A 456 -17.12 -11.17 -7.30
CA GLN A 456 -16.06 -12.16 -7.39
C GLN A 456 -16.24 -13.30 -6.39
N TRP A 457 -16.79 -13.02 -5.21
CA TRP A 457 -16.98 -14.02 -4.15
C TRP A 457 -18.11 -13.65 -3.17
N ASN A 458 -18.47 -14.58 -2.31
CA ASN A 458 -19.33 -14.32 -1.15
C ASN A 458 -18.66 -13.32 -0.18
N PHE A 459 -19.48 -12.49 0.47
CA PHE A 459 -19.12 -11.40 1.40
C PHE A 459 -18.58 -10.12 0.77
N GLU A 460 -18.82 -9.87 -0.52
CA GLU A 460 -18.70 -8.52 -1.07
C GLU A 460 -19.80 -7.61 -0.55
N LYS A 461 -19.46 -6.33 -0.34
CA LYS A 461 -20.33 -5.38 0.36
C LYS A 461 -20.49 -4.11 -0.45
N PHE A 462 -21.70 -3.57 -0.46
CA PHE A 462 -22.02 -2.27 -1.03
C PHE A 462 -22.56 -1.39 0.08
N LEU A 463 -21.97 -0.21 0.25
CA LEU A 463 -22.44 0.78 1.20
C LEU A 463 -23.25 1.85 0.47
N VAL A 464 -24.50 1.99 0.89
CA VAL A 464 -25.53 2.82 0.27
C VAL A 464 -25.93 3.92 1.24
N ASP A 465 -26.03 5.16 0.74
CA ASP A 465 -26.45 6.30 1.55
C ASP A 465 -27.96 6.31 1.86
N ARG A 466 -28.40 7.28 2.68
CA ARG A 466 -29.81 7.46 3.10
C ARG A 466 -30.79 7.71 1.95
N SER A 467 -30.29 8.17 0.80
CA SER A 467 -31.10 8.40 -0.40
C SER A 467 -31.25 7.13 -1.25
N GLY A 468 -30.55 6.06 -0.86
CA GLY A 468 -30.52 4.79 -1.54
C GLY A 468 -29.52 4.75 -2.70
N ARG A 469 -28.50 5.62 -2.72
CA ARG A 469 -27.44 5.60 -3.75
C ARG A 469 -26.20 4.85 -3.26
N PRO A 470 -25.63 3.93 -4.05
CA PRO A 470 -24.39 3.25 -3.70
C PRO A 470 -23.21 4.22 -3.73
N ARG A 471 -22.39 4.21 -2.69
CA ARG A 471 -21.25 5.12 -2.50
C ARG A 471 -19.92 4.39 -2.50
N TYR A 472 -19.87 3.19 -1.93
CA TYR A 472 -18.65 2.40 -1.84
C TYR A 472 -18.93 0.91 -2.04
N ARG A 473 -17.98 0.19 -2.63
CA ARG A 473 -17.96 -1.27 -2.79
C ARG A 473 -16.70 -1.84 -2.12
N PHE A 474 -16.84 -2.92 -1.36
CA PHE A 474 -15.77 -3.54 -0.58
C PHE A 474 -15.59 -5.00 -0.98
N LEU A 475 -14.33 -5.41 -1.13
CA LEU A 475 -13.96 -6.82 -1.31
C LEU A 475 -14.24 -7.64 -0.05
N ALA A 476 -14.50 -8.93 -0.25
CA ALA A 476 -14.76 -9.89 0.84
C ALA A 476 -13.62 -9.97 1.86
N ASP A 477 -12.38 -9.91 1.38
CA ASP A 477 -11.15 -9.95 2.18
C ASP A 477 -10.96 -8.69 3.04
N ASN A 478 -11.46 -7.54 2.59
CA ASN A 478 -11.25 -6.28 3.27
C ASN A 478 -12.34 -6.00 4.33
N TRP A 479 -12.29 -6.76 5.41
CA TRP A 479 -13.26 -6.64 6.52
C TRP A 479 -12.62 -6.22 7.84
N ASN A 480 -11.45 -6.77 8.21
CA ASN A 480 -10.72 -6.47 9.45
C ASN A 480 -11.65 -6.25 10.69
N ASN A 481 -12.53 -7.22 10.95
CA ASN A 481 -13.55 -7.19 12.01
C ASN A 481 -14.43 -5.93 11.98
N GLY A 482 -14.83 -5.49 10.78
CA GLY A 482 -15.65 -4.31 10.53
C GLY A 482 -14.90 -2.98 10.47
N LYS A 483 -13.66 -2.89 11.00
CA LYS A 483 -12.90 -1.62 11.11
C LYS A 483 -12.69 -0.92 9.77
N ALA A 484 -12.53 -1.69 8.69
CA ALA A 484 -12.30 -1.14 7.35
C ALA A 484 -13.49 -0.29 6.84
N VAL A 485 -14.71 -0.59 7.29
CA VAL A 485 -15.94 0.06 6.80
C VAL A 485 -16.41 1.18 7.75
N GLU A 486 -15.99 1.17 9.02
CA GLU A 486 -16.48 2.08 10.07
C GLU A 486 -16.32 3.56 9.72
N GLY A 487 -15.20 3.95 9.12
CA GLY A 487 -14.94 5.35 8.73
C GLY A 487 -15.98 5.85 7.73
N TYR A 488 -16.23 5.06 6.69
CA TYR A 488 -17.18 5.35 5.62
C TYR A 488 -18.63 5.39 6.13
N ILE A 489 -18.99 4.47 7.04
CA ILE A 489 -20.32 4.48 7.68
C ILE A 489 -20.51 5.77 8.48
N ARG A 490 -19.51 6.17 9.27
CA ARG A 490 -19.57 7.39 10.08
C ARG A 490 -19.76 8.62 9.20
N ASP A 491 -19.03 8.71 8.10
CA ASP A 491 -19.14 9.83 7.17
C ASP A 491 -20.53 9.90 6.52
N LEU A 492 -21.08 8.77 6.05
CA LEU A 492 -22.43 8.75 5.45
C LEU A 492 -23.55 9.02 6.44
N ILE A 493 -23.38 8.63 7.72
CA ILE A 493 -24.36 8.96 8.77
C ILE A 493 -24.30 10.47 9.11
N ALA A 494 -23.12 11.08 9.00
CA ALA A 494 -22.88 12.50 9.29
C ALA A 494 -23.26 13.43 8.14
N GLU A 495 -23.29 12.95 6.89
CA GLU A 495 -23.87 13.66 5.74
C GLU A 495 -25.39 13.89 6.01
N GLN A 496 -25.74 15.11 6.43
CA GLN A 496 -27.11 15.60 6.64
C GLN A 496 -27.62 16.35 5.42
#